data_AF-A0AAE4NIM6-F1
#
_entry.id   AF-A0AAE4NIM6-F1
#
_cell.length_a   1.000
_cell.length_b   1.000
_cell.length_c   1.000
_cell.angle_alpha   90.00
_cell.angle_beta   90.00
_cell.angle_gamma   90.00
#
_symmetry.space_group_name_H-M   'P 1'
#
loop_
_entity.id
_entity.type
_entity.pdbx_description
1 polymer ?
#
loop_
_entity_poly.entity_id
_entity_poly.type
_entity_poly.pdbx_seq_one_letter_code
_entity_poly.pdbx_strand_id
1 'polypeptide(L)'
;MQKMTRRIAGGFAAATLSVALVACSDAEDAANDAKDSAGSVAADATDAAGSAAAEATSDKDKDADSSESEDAADSESDDADEKDDADDKDGATKSIATANGDVEVPADFASAIEEKKAEWGDVQSIEQSDEDEFLATFDGGNLLTFDDDEGAQPIVGKIAETWKDQGGLDAEVGLPKAPEEKAAEGKGWTQQFDDGVISWLQDESGKFTSSVEK
;
A
#
# COMPACT_ATOMS: atom_id res chain seq x y z
N MET A 1 34.79 -6.94 -19.50
CA MET A 1 34.50 -8.15 -20.30
C MET A 1 34.86 -9.39 -19.50
N GLN A 2 33.87 -10.08 -18.92
CA GLN A 2 34.02 -11.49 -18.56
C GLN A 2 32.65 -12.16 -18.63
N LYS A 3 32.56 -13.15 -19.51
CA LYS A 3 31.38 -13.94 -19.86
C LYS A 3 31.34 -15.18 -18.96
N MET A 4 30.18 -15.52 -18.39
CA MET A 4 29.87 -16.88 -17.91
C MET A 4 28.37 -17.12 -18.14
N THR A 5 27.96 -17.66 -19.29
CA THR A 5 27.77 -19.10 -19.61
C THR A 5 26.71 -19.78 -18.75
N ARG A 6 25.54 -19.95 -19.39
CA ARG A 6 24.34 -20.70 -19.00
C ARG A 6 24.61 -22.10 -18.44
N ARG A 7 23.73 -22.54 -17.53
CA ARG A 7 23.35 -23.96 -17.40
C ARG A 7 21.82 -24.08 -17.48
N ILE A 8 21.39 -24.91 -18.42
CA ILE A 8 20.01 -25.33 -18.68
C ILE A 8 19.84 -26.72 -18.06
N ALA A 9 18.80 -26.90 -17.26
CA ALA A 9 18.09 -28.16 -16.98
C ALA A 9 16.69 -27.71 -16.54
N GLY A 10 15.57 -28.02 -17.19
CA GLY A 10 15.20 -29.27 -17.84
C GLY A 10 14.16 -29.95 -16.95
N GLY A 11 12.88 -29.63 -17.14
CA GLY A 11 11.78 -30.22 -16.36
C GLY A 11 10.41 -29.71 -16.80
N PHE A 12 9.90 -30.22 -17.92
CA PHE A 12 8.49 -30.08 -18.28
C PHE A 12 7.67 -31.10 -17.48
N ALA A 13 6.75 -30.62 -16.64
CA ALA A 13 5.66 -31.42 -16.12
C ALA A 13 4.35 -30.84 -16.67
N ALA A 14 3.86 -31.43 -17.76
CA ALA A 14 2.53 -31.17 -18.28
C ALA A 14 1.52 -31.97 -17.45
N ALA A 15 0.74 -31.30 -16.60
CA ALA A 15 -0.42 -31.88 -15.94
C ALA A 15 -1.67 -31.56 -16.77
N THR A 16 -2.14 -32.54 -17.55
CA THR A 16 -3.43 -32.48 -18.23
C THR A 16 -4.54 -32.84 -17.24
N LEU A 17 -5.29 -31.86 -16.77
CA LEU A 17 -6.54 -32.08 -16.03
C LEU A 17 -7.70 -32.21 -17.03
N SER A 18 -8.22 -33.42 -17.14
CA SER A 18 -9.36 -33.78 -17.96
C SER A 18 -10.66 -33.17 -17.43
N VAL A 19 -11.36 -32.45 -18.30
CA VAL A 19 -12.74 -31.96 -18.10
C VAL A 19 -13.70 -33.15 -18.18
N ALA A 20 -14.46 -33.40 -17.11
CA ALA A 20 -15.62 -34.28 -17.14
C ALA A 20 -16.90 -33.41 -17.23
N LEU A 21 -17.53 -33.40 -18.40
CA LEU A 21 -18.85 -32.82 -18.62
C LEU A 21 -19.92 -33.82 -18.14
N VAL A 22 -20.51 -33.58 -16.97
CA VAL A 22 -21.80 -34.19 -16.60
C VAL A 22 -22.91 -33.21 -16.96
N ALA A 23 -23.62 -33.56 -18.03
CA ALA A 23 -24.91 -32.98 -18.36
C ALA A 23 -25.98 -34.04 -18.04
N CYS A 24 -26.81 -33.76 -17.06
CA CYS A 24 -28.21 -34.20 -17.07
C CYS A 24 -29.02 -33.29 -16.14
N SER A 25 -30.00 -32.63 -16.74
CA SER A 25 -31.00 -31.80 -16.07
C SER A 25 -32.04 -32.65 -15.35
N ASP A 26 -32.73 -32.01 -14.39
CA ASP A 26 -34.13 -32.21 -13.97
C ASP A 26 -34.40 -32.70 -12.52
N ALA A 27 -35.12 -31.83 -11.79
CA ALA A 27 -36.07 -32.04 -10.68
C ALA A 27 -35.61 -32.21 -9.22
N GLU A 28 -35.96 -31.19 -8.42
CA GLU A 28 -36.54 -31.15 -7.06
C GLU A 28 -36.26 -32.23 -5.98
N ASP A 29 -36.08 -31.70 -4.76
CA ASP A 29 -36.43 -32.23 -3.43
C ASP A 29 -35.36 -33.01 -2.62
N ALA A 30 -34.61 -32.27 -1.78
CA ALA A 30 -34.19 -32.71 -0.44
C ALA A 30 -33.63 -31.50 0.35
N ALA A 31 -34.53 -30.63 0.79
CA ALA A 31 -34.27 -29.72 1.90
C ALA A 31 -34.53 -30.45 3.23
N ASN A 32 -33.68 -30.17 4.23
CA ASN A 32 -33.71 -30.57 5.66
C ASN A 32 -32.90 -31.81 6.06
N ASP A 33 -31.64 -31.57 6.46
CA ASP A 33 -30.88 -32.18 7.58
C ASP A 33 -29.41 -31.78 7.34
N ALA A 34 -28.85 -30.71 7.91
CA ALA A 34 -28.47 -30.65 9.32
C ALA A 34 -28.24 -29.19 9.72
N LYS A 35 -29.18 -28.64 10.49
CA LYS A 35 -29.09 -27.34 11.18
C LYS A 35 -28.76 -27.53 12.67
N ASP A 36 -27.93 -28.52 13.01
CA ASP A 36 -27.58 -28.82 14.40
C ASP A 36 -26.10 -29.18 14.55
N SER A 37 -25.25 -28.15 14.53
CA SER A 37 -23.91 -28.16 15.13
C SER A 37 -23.45 -26.71 15.35
N ALA A 38 -24.31 -25.95 16.01
CA ALA A 38 -23.96 -24.70 16.66
C ALA A 38 -24.44 -24.80 18.11
N GLY A 39 -23.52 -25.16 19.01
CA GLY A 39 -23.75 -25.12 20.45
C GLY A 39 -23.57 -26.46 21.17
N SER A 40 -22.33 -26.88 21.36
CA SER A 40 -21.83 -27.52 22.60
C SER A 40 -20.52 -28.25 22.34
N VAL A 41 -19.39 -27.61 22.69
CA VAL A 41 -18.20 -28.25 23.31
C VAL A 41 -17.24 -27.14 23.74
N ALA A 42 -17.75 -26.22 24.56
CA ALA A 42 -16.90 -25.61 25.58
C ALA A 42 -16.90 -26.59 26.75
N ALA A 43 -15.89 -27.46 26.81
CA ALA A 43 -15.37 -28.06 28.04
C ALA A 43 -14.29 -29.09 27.69
N ASP A 44 -13.19 -28.95 28.43
CA ASP A 44 -12.20 -29.96 28.77
C ASP A 44 -10.98 -30.20 27.87
N ALA A 45 -9.88 -29.64 28.41
CA ALA A 45 -8.61 -30.30 28.66
C ALA A 45 -7.55 -30.33 27.55
N THR A 46 -6.57 -29.43 27.69
CA THR A 46 -5.31 -29.86 28.32
C THR A 46 -4.55 -28.66 28.90
N ASP A 47 -4.43 -28.71 30.21
CA ASP A 47 -3.51 -27.99 31.08
C ASP A 47 -2.13 -28.65 30.96
N ALA A 48 -1.04 -27.88 30.84
CA ALA A 48 0.26 -28.20 31.45
C ALA A 48 1.32 -27.11 31.21
N ALA A 49 1.84 -26.63 32.36
CA ALA A 49 3.17 -26.05 32.59
C ALA A 49 3.38 -24.57 32.18
N GLY A 50 3.71 -23.64 33.08
CA GLY A 50 4.12 -23.79 34.46
C GLY A 50 4.04 -22.48 35.24
N SER A 51 3.57 -22.63 36.47
CA SER A 51 3.41 -21.63 37.52
C SER A 51 4.74 -21.25 38.17
N ALA A 52 4.88 -19.99 38.57
CA ALA A 52 5.34 -19.53 39.89
C ALA A 52 5.68 -18.03 39.78
N ALA A 53 5.38 -17.14 40.72
CA ALA A 53 4.51 -17.10 41.87
C ALA A 53 4.56 -15.62 42.29
N ALA A 54 3.41 -14.99 42.50
CA ALA A 54 3.34 -13.72 43.20
C ALA A 54 3.30 -14.01 44.69
N GLU A 55 4.15 -13.36 45.48
CA GLU A 55 3.91 -13.18 46.91
C GLU A 55 4.24 -11.72 47.25
N ALA A 56 3.23 -11.02 47.74
CA ALA A 56 3.31 -9.67 48.25
C ALA A 56 3.74 -9.70 49.72
N THR A 57 4.66 -8.81 50.10
CA THR A 57 4.78 -8.37 51.50
C THR A 57 4.95 -6.85 51.51
N SER A 58 3.87 -6.17 51.92
CA SER A 58 3.93 -4.79 52.38
C SER A 58 4.60 -4.78 53.76
N ASP A 59 5.72 -4.08 53.91
CA ASP A 59 6.13 -3.53 55.18
C ASP A 59 6.77 -2.16 54.99
N LYS A 60 6.50 -1.31 55.96
CA LYS A 60 6.61 0.14 55.96
C LYS A 60 7.59 0.53 57.05
N ASP A 61 8.68 1.20 56.69
CA ASP A 61 9.46 2.11 57.54
C ASP A 61 10.29 2.97 56.57
N LYS A 62 10.04 4.29 56.42
CA LYS A 62 10.45 5.42 57.27
C LYS A 62 11.97 5.67 57.30
N ASP A 63 12.27 6.95 57.06
CA ASP A 63 13.53 7.66 57.31
C ASP A 63 14.67 7.30 56.34
N ALA A 64 15.58 8.19 55.95
CA ALA A 64 15.72 9.63 55.97
C ALA A 64 17.03 9.89 55.21
N ASP A 65 17.12 11.07 54.61
CA ASP A 65 18.36 11.83 54.40
C ASP A 65 19.47 11.31 53.47
N SER A 66 19.72 12.17 52.48
CA SER A 66 21.03 12.70 52.09
C SER A 66 22.13 11.81 51.50
N SER A 67 22.52 12.32 50.33
CA SER A 67 23.89 12.59 49.90
C SER A 67 24.70 11.51 49.19
N GLU A 68 25.28 12.01 48.11
CA GLU A 68 26.46 11.59 47.36
C GLU A 68 26.38 10.29 46.54
N SER A 69 26.34 10.48 45.23
CA SER A 69 27.43 9.95 44.39
C SER A 69 27.56 10.79 43.13
N GLU A 70 28.60 11.63 43.11
CA GLU A 70 29.59 11.90 42.05
C GLU A 70 29.16 11.56 40.58
N ASP A 71 29.07 12.52 39.66
CA ASP A 71 30.19 13.09 38.87
C ASP A 71 30.93 12.00 38.05
N ALA A 72 30.74 11.90 36.73
CA ALA A 72 31.31 12.84 35.78
C ALA A 72 30.37 13.14 34.60
N ALA A 73 29.95 14.40 34.54
CA ALA A 73 29.62 15.10 33.32
C ALA A 73 30.93 15.68 32.78
N ASP A 74 31.28 15.37 31.52
CA ASP A 74 32.15 16.25 30.75
C ASP A 74 31.25 17.13 29.89
N SER A 75 31.43 18.43 30.11
CA SER A 75 30.61 19.52 29.61
C SER A 75 30.70 19.70 28.10
N GLU A 76 29.53 19.81 27.49
CA GLU A 76 29.10 20.97 26.69
C GLU A 76 30.10 22.15 26.61
N SER A 77 30.39 22.63 25.40
CA SER A 77 29.90 23.94 24.91
C SER A 77 30.67 24.46 23.68
N ASP A 78 29.98 25.38 22.98
CA ASP A 78 30.38 26.29 21.90
C ASP A 78 30.20 25.68 20.48
N ASP A 79 29.03 25.79 19.84
CA ASP A 79 28.22 26.98 19.50
C ASP A 79 28.91 27.94 18.50
N ALA A 80 28.11 28.35 17.51
CA ALA A 80 28.33 29.31 16.43
C ALA A 80 29.17 28.86 15.20
N ASP A 81 28.75 29.05 13.95
CA ASP A 81 27.49 29.51 13.34
C ASP A 81 27.68 29.40 11.80
N GLU A 82 26.67 28.83 11.14
CA GLU A 82 26.10 29.04 9.80
C GLU A 82 26.94 29.41 8.55
N LYS A 83 26.59 28.77 7.41
CA LYS A 83 25.81 29.26 6.23
C LYS A 83 25.93 28.21 5.11
N ASP A 84 24.92 27.79 4.36
CA ASP A 84 23.52 28.13 4.12
C ASP A 84 23.02 26.94 3.29
N ASP A 85 21.89 26.34 3.61
CA ASP A 85 20.89 25.88 2.62
C ASP A 85 19.69 25.41 3.44
N ALA A 86 18.83 26.39 3.71
CA ALA A 86 17.51 26.21 4.24
C ALA A 86 16.62 25.56 3.18
N ASP A 87 15.98 24.44 3.53
CA ASP A 87 14.51 24.30 3.45
C ASP A 87 14.10 23.13 4.34
N ASP A 88 14.03 23.41 5.64
CA ASP A 88 13.42 22.56 6.65
C ASP A 88 11.89 22.56 6.42
N LYS A 89 11.44 21.76 5.46
CA LYS A 89 10.12 21.14 5.50
C LYS A 89 10.29 19.64 5.71
N ASP A 90 11.01 19.25 6.77
CA ASP A 90 11.19 17.84 7.12
C ASP A 90 9.88 17.30 7.72
N GLY A 91 8.89 17.11 6.84
CA GLY A 91 7.72 16.29 7.10
C GLY A 91 8.22 14.87 7.33
N ALA A 92 7.80 14.25 8.44
CA ALA A 92 8.27 12.92 8.81
C ALA A 92 8.23 11.95 7.62
N THR A 93 9.37 11.38 7.24
CA THR A 93 9.45 10.38 6.17
C THR A 93 9.29 8.97 6.75
N LYS A 94 8.90 8.01 5.90
CA LYS A 94 8.80 6.58 6.21
C LYS A 94 9.38 5.75 5.06
N SER A 95 10.06 4.66 5.40
CA SER A 95 10.55 3.71 4.41
C SER A 95 9.46 2.71 4.01
N ILE A 96 9.22 2.57 2.70
CA ILE A 96 8.33 1.58 2.10
C ILE A 96 9.15 0.53 1.36
N ALA A 97 8.96 -0.75 1.71
CA ALA A 97 9.60 -1.85 1.01
C ALA A 97 8.89 -2.14 -0.31
N THR A 98 9.60 -1.97 -1.43
CA THR A 98 9.12 -2.31 -2.78
C THR A 98 9.89 -3.49 -3.36
N ALA A 99 9.44 -4.05 -4.49
CA ALA A 99 10.19 -5.09 -5.21
C ALA A 99 11.58 -4.61 -5.67
N ASN A 100 11.78 -3.29 -5.80
CA ASN A 100 13.02 -2.66 -6.24
C ASN A 100 13.91 -2.18 -5.08
N GLY A 101 13.51 -2.42 -3.83
CA GLY A 101 14.20 -1.97 -2.62
C GLY A 101 13.33 -1.03 -1.77
N ASP A 102 13.88 -0.63 -0.63
CA ASP A 102 13.24 0.31 0.29
C ASP A 102 13.35 1.74 -0.27
N VAL A 103 12.22 2.47 -0.28
CA VAL A 103 12.12 3.86 -0.74
C VAL A 103 11.60 4.72 0.41
N GLU A 104 12.26 5.85 0.69
CA GLU A 104 11.77 6.83 1.67
C GLU A 104 10.73 7.74 1.02
N VAL A 105 9.57 7.84 1.64
CA VAL A 105 8.46 8.67 1.17
C VAL A 105 7.83 9.44 2.33
N PRO A 106 7.10 10.53 2.08
CA PRO A 106 6.34 11.24 3.11
C PRO A 106 5.44 10.29 3.91
N ALA A 107 5.34 10.51 5.24
CA ALA A 107 4.55 9.63 6.11
C ALA A 107 3.06 9.56 5.73
N ASP A 108 2.52 10.63 5.15
CA ASP A 108 1.15 10.69 4.66
C ASP A 108 0.98 9.81 3.41
N PHE A 109 1.93 9.88 2.47
CA PHE A 109 1.93 9.00 1.31
C PHE A 109 2.09 7.53 1.69
N ALA A 110 3.03 7.22 2.58
CA ALA A 110 3.21 5.87 3.13
C ALA A 110 1.90 5.32 3.74
N SER A 111 1.18 6.17 4.48
CA SER A 111 -0.09 5.76 5.11
C SER A 111 -1.18 5.52 4.06
N ALA A 112 -1.25 6.35 3.02
CA ALA A 112 -2.17 6.18 1.91
C ALA A 112 -1.86 4.91 1.08
N ILE A 113 -0.59 4.58 0.87
CA ILE A 113 -0.18 3.33 0.22
C ILE A 113 -0.66 2.12 1.02
N GLU A 114 -0.43 2.11 2.34
CA GLU A 114 -0.85 1.00 3.20
C GLU A 114 -2.38 0.84 3.25
N GLU A 115 -3.14 1.94 3.20
CA GLU A 115 -4.59 1.88 3.09
C GLU A 115 -5.02 1.24 1.77
N LYS A 116 -4.41 1.65 0.64
CA LYS A 116 -4.73 1.11 -0.69
C LYS A 116 -4.24 -0.31 -0.91
N LYS A 117 -3.17 -0.71 -0.22
CA LYS A 117 -2.57 -2.05 -0.32
C LYS A 117 -3.56 -3.17 -0.02
N ALA A 118 -4.48 -2.96 0.92
CA ALA A 118 -5.52 -3.93 1.24
C ALA A 118 -6.53 -4.14 0.08
N GLU A 119 -6.74 -3.14 -0.77
CA GLU A 119 -7.68 -3.17 -1.89
C GLU A 119 -7.00 -3.53 -3.22
N TRP A 120 -5.80 -3.00 -3.47
CA TRP A 120 -5.10 -3.07 -4.75
C TRP A 120 -3.93 -4.06 -4.77
N GLY A 121 -3.55 -4.62 -3.62
CA GLY A 121 -2.41 -5.51 -3.50
C GLY A 121 -1.10 -4.77 -3.22
N ASP A 122 0.02 -5.49 -3.33
CA ASP A 122 1.34 -4.95 -3.00
C ASP A 122 1.81 -3.86 -3.99
N VAL A 123 2.56 -2.88 -3.46
CA VAL A 123 3.24 -1.88 -4.28
C VAL A 123 4.41 -2.52 -5.03
N GLN A 124 4.49 -2.29 -6.33
CA GLN A 124 5.52 -2.84 -7.21
C GLN A 124 6.71 -1.89 -7.32
N SER A 125 6.43 -0.61 -7.51
CA SER A 125 7.44 0.43 -7.67
C SER A 125 6.94 1.75 -7.14
N ILE A 126 7.87 2.57 -6.65
CA ILE A 126 7.65 3.96 -6.33
C ILE A 126 8.62 4.77 -7.19
N GLU A 127 8.08 5.74 -7.91
CA GLU A 127 8.81 6.70 -8.73
C GLU A 127 8.70 8.08 -8.07
N GLN A 128 9.73 8.91 -8.24
CA GLN A 128 9.78 10.30 -7.76
C GLN A 128 10.35 11.14 -8.90
N SER A 129 9.69 12.26 -9.23
CA SER A 129 10.13 13.18 -10.30
C SER A 129 10.78 14.44 -9.73
N ASP A 130 10.06 15.14 -8.87
CA ASP A 130 10.56 16.26 -8.07
C ASP A 130 10.59 15.89 -6.57
N GLU A 131 11.14 16.76 -5.71
CA GLU A 131 11.34 16.43 -4.28
C GLU A 131 10.03 16.03 -3.58
N ASP A 132 8.91 16.60 -4.00
CA ASP A 132 7.62 16.45 -3.34
C ASP A 132 6.60 15.61 -4.15
N GLU A 133 6.96 15.13 -5.34
CA GLU A 133 6.04 14.39 -6.22
C GLU A 133 6.38 12.91 -6.32
N PHE A 134 5.44 12.07 -5.90
CA PHE A 134 5.61 10.62 -5.84
C PHE A 134 4.53 9.88 -6.62
N LEU A 135 4.91 8.72 -7.15
CA LEU A 135 4.01 7.81 -7.85
C LEU A 135 4.25 6.37 -7.39
N ALA A 136 3.27 5.79 -6.72
CA ALA A 136 3.23 4.38 -6.38
C ALA A 136 2.44 3.61 -7.43
N THR A 137 3.06 2.57 -7.99
CA THR A 137 2.42 1.61 -8.89
C THR A 137 2.12 0.33 -8.13
N PHE A 138 0.86 -0.07 -8.10
CA PHE A 138 0.38 -1.27 -7.42
C PHE A 138 0.29 -2.46 -8.38
N ASP A 139 0.16 -3.66 -7.81
CA ASP A 139 -0.26 -4.82 -8.58
C ASP A 139 -1.59 -4.55 -9.31
N GLY A 140 -1.73 -5.08 -10.52
CA GLY A 140 -2.91 -4.82 -11.36
C GLY A 140 -2.95 -3.46 -12.06
N GLY A 141 -1.95 -2.59 -11.87
CA GLY A 141 -1.77 -1.36 -12.64
C GLY A 141 -2.51 -0.13 -12.10
N ASN A 142 -3.06 -0.20 -10.89
CA ASN A 142 -3.56 0.97 -10.19
C ASN A 142 -2.39 1.84 -9.73
N LEU A 143 -2.62 3.15 -9.72
CA LEU A 143 -1.61 4.14 -9.39
C LEU A 143 -2.13 5.02 -8.24
N LEU A 144 -1.20 5.45 -7.40
CA LEU A 144 -1.44 6.47 -6.40
C LEU A 144 -0.33 7.51 -6.52
N THR A 145 -0.70 8.73 -6.90
CA THR A 145 0.22 9.87 -6.83
C THR A 145 0.15 10.53 -5.48
N PHE A 146 1.17 11.31 -5.13
CA PHE A 146 1.16 12.18 -3.98
C PHE A 146 2.01 13.41 -4.23
N ASP A 147 1.51 14.53 -3.76
CA ASP A 147 2.20 15.80 -3.62
C ASP A 147 1.66 16.52 -2.36
N ASP A 148 2.35 17.56 -1.89
CA ASP A 148 1.97 18.29 -0.67
C ASP A 148 0.70 19.14 -0.82
N ASP A 149 0.30 19.52 -2.04
CA ASP A 149 -0.82 20.41 -2.31
C ASP A 149 -2.15 19.62 -2.39
N GLU A 150 -2.21 18.55 -3.20
CA GLU A 150 -3.39 17.71 -3.41
C GLU A 150 -3.39 16.41 -2.58
N GLY A 151 -2.25 16.01 -2.00
CA GLY A 151 -2.11 14.77 -1.25
C GLY A 151 -2.24 13.53 -2.13
N ALA A 152 -2.60 12.39 -1.51
CA ALA A 152 -2.64 11.12 -2.22
C ALA A 152 -3.85 11.01 -3.18
N GLN A 153 -3.60 10.95 -4.49
CA GLN A 153 -4.65 10.92 -5.52
C GLN A 153 -4.64 9.61 -6.32
N PRO A 154 -5.77 8.89 -6.40
CA PRO A 154 -5.84 7.61 -7.08
C PRO A 154 -6.06 7.77 -8.59
N ILE A 155 -5.36 6.98 -9.39
CA ILE A 155 -5.59 6.89 -10.84
C ILE A 155 -5.70 5.40 -11.18
N VAL A 156 -6.82 4.98 -11.77
CA VAL A 156 -7.13 3.56 -11.97
C VAL A 156 -7.56 3.25 -13.41
N GLY A 157 -7.58 1.95 -13.75
CA GLY A 157 -8.13 1.45 -15.00
C GLY A 157 -7.51 2.06 -16.27
N LYS A 158 -8.36 2.37 -17.26
CA LYS A 158 -7.89 2.88 -18.57
C LYS A 158 -7.37 4.30 -18.52
N ILE A 159 -7.78 5.09 -17.54
CA ILE A 159 -7.24 6.43 -17.30
C ILE A 159 -5.79 6.30 -16.81
N ALA A 160 -5.52 5.39 -15.86
CA ALA A 160 -4.16 5.09 -15.39
C ALA A 160 -3.23 4.65 -16.51
N GLU A 161 -3.67 3.70 -17.34
CA GLU A 161 -2.90 3.25 -18.51
C GLU A 161 -2.58 4.43 -19.45
N THR A 162 -3.57 5.27 -19.76
CA THR A 162 -3.41 6.42 -20.67
C THR A 162 -2.48 7.49 -20.09
N TRP A 163 -2.52 7.72 -18.77
CA TRP A 163 -1.66 8.69 -18.11
C TRP A 163 -0.21 8.20 -18.01
N LYS A 164 0.01 6.92 -17.66
CA LYS A 164 1.36 6.32 -17.71
C LYS A 164 1.95 6.29 -19.11
N ASP A 165 1.15 5.99 -20.14
CA ASP A 165 1.59 6.02 -21.54
C ASP A 165 1.99 7.44 -22.00
N GLN A 166 1.50 8.48 -21.32
CA GLN A 166 1.90 9.87 -21.55
C GLN A 166 3.12 10.33 -20.76
N GLY A 167 3.68 9.49 -19.88
CA GLY A 167 4.84 9.82 -19.04
C GLY A 167 4.58 9.76 -17.54
N GLY A 168 3.33 9.60 -17.09
CA GLY A 168 3.02 9.60 -15.65
C GLY A 168 3.30 10.96 -15.02
N LEU A 169 4.23 11.01 -14.06
CA LEU A 169 4.64 12.27 -13.42
C LEU A 169 5.14 13.31 -14.44
N ASP A 170 5.78 12.88 -15.53
CA ASP A 170 6.21 13.76 -16.62
C ASP A 170 5.09 14.08 -17.65
N ALA A 171 3.86 13.63 -17.42
CA ALA A 171 2.78 13.80 -18.39
C ALA A 171 2.40 15.27 -18.54
N GLU A 172 2.17 15.68 -19.79
CA GLU A 172 1.83 17.07 -20.12
C GLU A 172 0.53 17.60 -19.49
N VAL A 173 -0.35 16.72 -19.01
CA VAL A 173 -1.59 17.10 -18.32
C VAL A 173 -1.40 17.37 -16.82
N GLY A 174 -0.23 17.05 -16.27
CA GLY A 174 0.12 17.22 -14.85
C GLY A 174 -0.40 16.10 -13.94
N LEU A 175 -0.51 16.42 -12.65
CA LEU A 175 -0.98 15.53 -11.60
C LEU A 175 -2.51 15.49 -11.54
N PRO A 176 -3.11 14.38 -11.07
CA PRO A 176 -4.55 14.32 -10.87
C PRO A 176 -4.99 15.23 -9.72
N LYS A 177 -6.10 15.95 -9.89
CA LYS A 177 -6.68 16.82 -8.86
C LYS A 177 -7.65 16.13 -7.92
N ALA A 178 -8.18 14.98 -8.34
CA ALA A 178 -9.21 14.22 -7.65
C ALA A 178 -9.26 12.79 -8.19
N PRO A 179 -9.92 11.86 -7.49
CA PRO A 179 -10.27 10.54 -8.03
C PRO A 179 -11.12 10.64 -9.31
N GLU A 180 -11.13 9.58 -10.13
CA GLU A 180 -11.99 9.51 -11.30
C GLU A 180 -13.49 9.60 -10.95
N GLU A 181 -14.23 10.33 -11.78
CA GLU A 181 -15.68 10.51 -11.66
C GLU A 181 -16.41 9.87 -12.83
N LYS A 182 -17.68 9.50 -12.61
CA LYS A 182 -18.53 9.03 -13.70
C LYS A 182 -18.79 10.17 -14.68
N ALA A 183 -18.62 9.91 -15.96
CA ALA A 183 -18.95 10.86 -17.02
C ALA A 183 -20.43 11.30 -16.94
N ALA A 184 -20.73 12.51 -17.40
CA ALA A 184 -22.06 13.16 -17.27
C ALA A 184 -23.24 12.34 -17.85
N GLU A 185 -22.98 11.40 -18.75
CA GLU A 185 -23.99 10.50 -19.35
C GLU A 185 -23.97 9.08 -18.78
N GLY A 186 -23.14 8.81 -17.76
CA GLY A 186 -22.93 7.48 -17.16
C GLY A 186 -22.21 6.49 -18.07
N LYS A 187 -21.63 6.96 -19.18
CA LYS A 187 -21.01 6.15 -20.24
C LYS A 187 -19.48 6.18 -20.18
N GLY A 188 -18.92 6.00 -18.98
CA GLY A 188 -17.47 6.01 -18.78
C GLY A 188 -17.03 6.82 -17.59
N TRP A 189 -15.74 7.15 -17.60
CA TRP A 189 -15.05 7.81 -16.49
C TRP A 189 -14.22 8.97 -17.01
N THR A 190 -14.08 9.99 -16.19
CA THR A 190 -13.27 11.18 -16.46
C THR A 190 -12.51 11.54 -15.20
N GLN A 191 -11.26 11.98 -15.36
CA GLN A 191 -10.46 12.46 -14.25
C GLN A 191 -9.81 13.78 -14.63
N GLN A 192 -9.90 14.73 -13.72
CA GLN A 192 -9.31 16.06 -13.85
C GLN A 192 -7.85 16.01 -13.40
N PHE A 193 -6.98 16.59 -14.21
CA PHE A 193 -5.56 16.82 -13.93
C PHE A 193 -5.29 18.33 -13.93
N ASP A 194 -4.08 18.73 -13.56
CA ASP A 194 -3.69 20.14 -13.44
C ASP A 194 -4.01 20.97 -14.67
N ASP A 195 -3.50 20.50 -15.80
CA ASP A 195 -3.53 21.16 -17.09
C ASP A 195 -4.47 20.46 -18.06
N GLY A 196 -5.27 19.49 -17.63
CA GLY A 196 -6.10 18.74 -18.56
C GLY A 196 -7.08 17.76 -17.95
N VAL A 197 -7.75 17.00 -18.80
CA VAL A 197 -8.71 15.95 -18.45
C VAL A 197 -8.36 14.72 -19.27
N ILE A 198 -8.29 13.57 -18.59
CA ILE A 198 -8.26 12.27 -19.27
C ILE A 198 -9.62 11.60 -19.10
N SER A 199 -10.17 11.11 -20.20
CA SER A 199 -11.49 10.52 -20.26
C SER A 199 -11.44 9.14 -20.90
N TRP A 200 -12.18 8.18 -20.35
CA TRP A 200 -12.45 6.87 -20.94
C TRP A 200 -13.95 6.73 -21.18
N LEU A 201 -14.40 7.06 -22.39
CA LEU A 201 -15.82 7.21 -22.73
C LEU A 201 -16.28 6.19 -23.77
N GLN A 202 -17.53 5.77 -23.66
CA GLN A 202 -18.22 4.93 -24.63
C GLN A 202 -18.94 5.77 -25.68
N ASP A 203 -18.64 5.53 -26.95
CA ASP A 203 -19.32 6.16 -28.09
C ASP A 203 -20.70 5.53 -28.39
N GLU A 204 -21.42 6.08 -29.38
CA GLU A 204 -22.75 5.60 -29.79
C GLU A 204 -22.74 4.15 -30.31
N SER A 205 -21.58 3.65 -30.77
CA SER A 205 -21.43 2.27 -31.22
C SER A 205 -21.19 1.28 -30.07
N GLY A 206 -21.07 1.79 -28.84
CA GLY A 206 -20.76 1.00 -27.65
C GLY A 206 -19.26 0.75 -27.45
N LYS A 207 -18.40 1.39 -28.25
CA LYS A 207 -16.96 1.25 -28.16
C LYS A 207 -16.38 2.29 -27.20
N PHE A 208 -15.51 1.84 -26.31
CA PHE A 208 -14.79 2.75 -25.43
C PHE A 208 -13.48 3.26 -26.07
N THR A 209 -13.15 4.52 -25.80
CA THR A 209 -11.93 5.19 -26.24
C THR A 209 -11.39 6.12 -25.17
N SER A 210 -10.06 6.20 -25.07
CA SER A 210 -9.38 7.17 -24.22
C SER A 210 -9.17 8.45 -25.00
N SER A 211 -9.35 9.57 -24.32
CA SER A 211 -9.13 10.91 -24.83
C SER A 211 -8.40 11.74 -23.79
N VAL A 212 -7.52 12.61 -24.27
CA VAL A 212 -6.75 13.54 -23.46
C VAL A 212 -7.05 14.94 -23.97
N GLU A 213 -7.54 15.80 -23.09
CA GLU A 213 -7.85 17.20 -23.37
C GLU A 213 -6.95 18.07 -22.48
N LYS A 214 -6.28 19.06 -23.07
CA LYS A 214 -5.36 19.99 -22.40
C LYS A 214 -5.80 21.42 -22.70
#